data_AF-A0A8C5SF88-F1
#
_entry.id   AF-A0A8C5SF88-F1
#
_cell.length_a   1.000
_cell.length_b   1.000
_cell.length_c   1.000
_cell.angle_alpha   90.00
_cell.angle_beta   90.00
_cell.angle_gamma   90.00
#
_symmetry.space_group_name_H-M   'P 1'
#
loop_
_entity.id
_entity.type
_entity.pdbx_description
1 polymer ?
#
loop_
_entity_poly.entity_id
_entity_poly.type
_entity_poly.pdbx_seq_one_letter_code
_entity_poly.pdbx_strand_id
1 'polypeptide(L)'
;MVIVEYCKYGNLSGYLKSKRDLFSTHKVMPKLDPLTEKKDVEPISDKKRLENIPSRESLASSGFLEDKSLSDVEEEEEDVSDFYKWPLTMEDLISYSFQVARGMEFLSSQKCIHRDLAARNILLSDNNVVKICDFGLARDTYKNPDYVRKGDARLPLKWMAPESIFDKVYSTKSDVWSYGVLLWEIFSLGASPYLGIQIDEVFFRKLKEGIRMKAPDYATPEIYHIMLSCWQGDPNERPWFSELVEILGDLLQAIVQQDGKDYIPLNTLVPEDTGSDNCSPSSSDLHERKNSSVSALTNASAEILG
;
A
#
# COMPACT_ATOMS: atom_id res chain seq x y z
N MET A 1 25.18 6.10 -0.76
CA MET A 1 24.59 4.77 -1.01
C MET A 1 23.89 4.85 -2.35
N VAL A 2 24.27 4.03 -3.32
CA VAL A 2 23.64 3.97 -4.65
C VAL A 2 22.76 2.73 -4.64
N ILE A 3 21.48 2.87 -4.98
CA ILE A 3 20.60 1.71 -5.18
C ILE A 3 21.02 1.08 -6.51
N VAL A 4 21.51 -0.16 -6.45
CA VAL A 4 21.96 -0.97 -7.60
C VAL A 4 20.84 -1.87 -8.15
N GLU A 5 19.70 -1.90 -7.47
CA GLU A 5 18.53 -2.69 -7.86
C GLU A 5 17.59 -1.85 -8.71
N TYR A 6 17.15 -2.41 -9.83
CA TYR A 6 16.16 -1.78 -10.70
C TYR A 6 14.77 -1.94 -10.07
N CYS A 7 14.11 -0.83 -9.75
CA CYS A 7 12.73 -0.82 -9.29
C CYS A 7 11.79 -0.61 -10.50
N LYS A 8 11.22 -1.71 -10.98
CA LYS A 8 10.45 -1.81 -12.24
C LYS A 8 9.32 -0.77 -12.35
N TYR A 9 8.68 -0.41 -11.24
CA TYR A 9 7.51 0.48 -11.20
C TYR A 9 7.85 1.94 -10.89
N GLY A 10 9.13 2.28 -10.74
CA GLY A 10 9.58 3.64 -10.42
C GLY A 10 9.24 4.05 -8.98
N ASN A 11 8.96 5.34 -8.77
CA ASN A 11 8.61 5.85 -7.44
C ASN A 11 7.12 5.71 -7.13
N LEU A 12 6.79 5.57 -5.85
CA LEU A 12 5.46 5.30 -5.35
C LEU A 12 4.48 6.44 -5.67
N SER A 13 4.92 7.71 -5.66
CA SER A 13 4.05 8.84 -6.06
C SER A 13 3.55 8.71 -7.50
N GLY A 14 4.45 8.36 -8.44
CA GLY A 14 4.11 8.13 -9.84
C GLY A 14 3.22 6.90 -10.02
N TYR A 15 3.58 5.80 -9.36
CA TYR A 15 2.83 4.55 -9.40
C TYR A 15 1.38 4.72 -8.92
N LEU A 16 1.17 5.32 -7.74
CA LEU A 16 -0.16 5.54 -7.19
C LEU A 16 -1.05 6.40 -8.11
N LYS A 17 -0.48 7.47 -8.69
CA LYS A 17 -1.19 8.32 -9.66
C LYS A 17 -1.64 7.54 -10.89
N SER A 18 -0.79 6.62 -11.39
CA SER A 18 -1.10 5.80 -12.57
C SER A 18 -2.21 4.77 -12.32
N LYS A 19 -2.47 4.41 -11.05
CA LYS A 19 -3.43 3.39 -10.64
C LYS A 19 -4.76 3.95 -10.12
N ARG A 20 -4.95 5.27 -10.10
CA ARG A 20 -6.15 5.93 -9.55
C ARG A 20 -7.46 5.39 -10.11
N ASP A 21 -7.53 5.23 -11.43
CA ASP A 21 -8.74 4.77 -12.11
C ASP A 21 -8.98 3.25 -11.95
N LEU A 22 -7.97 2.53 -11.44
CA LEU A 22 -7.98 1.09 -11.19
C LEU A 22 -7.98 0.76 -9.70
N PHE A 23 -8.27 1.73 -8.83
CA PHE A 23 -8.32 1.50 -7.40
C PHE A 23 -9.61 0.79 -7.01
N SER A 24 -9.50 -0.30 -6.25
CA SER A 24 -10.64 -1.05 -5.74
C SER A 24 -10.61 -1.14 -4.22
N THR A 25 -11.70 -0.71 -3.57
CA THR A 25 -11.86 -0.78 -2.11
C THR A 25 -12.12 -2.20 -1.61
N HIS A 26 -12.46 -3.13 -2.51
CA HIS A 26 -12.69 -4.55 -2.23
C HIS A 26 -11.93 -5.40 -3.24
N LYS A 27 -11.44 -6.57 -2.82
CA LYS A 27 -10.73 -7.51 -3.67
C LYS A 27 -11.70 -8.12 -4.69
N VAL A 28 -11.83 -7.52 -5.87
CA VAL A 28 -12.44 -8.20 -7.01
C VAL A 28 -11.34 -9.05 -7.64
N MET A 29 -11.22 -10.31 -7.22
CA MET A 29 -10.56 -11.29 -8.09
C MET A 29 -11.34 -11.31 -9.41
N PRO A 30 -10.70 -11.12 -10.56
CA PRO A 30 -11.33 -11.47 -11.82
C PRO A 30 -11.71 -12.94 -11.72
N LYS A 31 -13.01 -13.24 -11.83
CA LYS A 31 -13.43 -14.61 -12.08
C LYS A 31 -12.77 -15.01 -13.40
N LEU A 32 -11.83 -15.93 -13.34
CA LEU A 32 -11.39 -16.63 -14.54
C LEU A 32 -12.61 -17.46 -14.97
N ASP A 33 -13.31 -17.00 -16.01
CA ASP A 33 -14.43 -17.76 -16.56
C ASP A 33 -13.91 -19.15 -16.95
N PRO A 34 -14.54 -20.25 -16.49
CA PRO A 34 -14.17 -21.58 -16.93
C PRO A 34 -14.35 -21.64 -18.44
N LEU A 35 -13.27 -22.00 -19.13
CA LEU A 35 -13.28 -22.33 -20.56
C LEU A 35 -14.47 -23.25 -20.83
N THR A 36 -15.46 -22.72 -21.53
CA THR A 36 -16.64 -23.48 -21.93
C THR A 36 -16.19 -24.51 -22.96
N GLU A 37 -16.22 -25.77 -22.54
CA GLU A 37 -16.12 -26.93 -23.42
C GLU A 37 -17.11 -26.76 -24.59
N LYS A 38 -16.59 -26.54 -25.81
CA LYS A 38 -17.38 -26.72 -27.02
C LYS A 38 -17.39 -28.21 -27.37
N LYS A 39 -18.43 -28.89 -26.93
CA LYS A 39 -18.97 -30.10 -27.56
C LYS A 39 -20.28 -29.74 -28.23
N ASP A 40 -20.33 -29.81 -29.55
CA ASP A 40 -21.10 -30.84 -30.27
C ASP A 40 -21.30 -30.49 -31.75
N VAL A 41 -21.32 -31.57 -32.52
CA VAL A 41 -21.34 -31.68 -33.98
C VAL A 41 -22.78 -31.95 -34.45
N GLU A 42 -23.05 -31.59 -35.71
CA GLU A 42 -24.12 -32.03 -36.65
C GLU A 42 -25.28 -31.05 -36.98
N PRO A 43 -25.98 -31.18 -38.14
CA PRO A 43 -25.55 -31.71 -39.45
C PRO A 43 -25.93 -30.80 -40.65
N ILE A 44 -25.48 -31.24 -41.83
CA ILE A 44 -25.71 -30.68 -43.16
C ILE A 44 -27.17 -30.83 -43.63
N SER A 45 -27.79 -29.75 -44.10
CA SER A 45 -28.57 -29.70 -45.34
C SER A 45 -29.03 -28.27 -45.65
N ASP A 46 -28.63 -27.70 -46.80
CA ASP A 46 -29.62 -27.32 -47.81
C ASP A 46 -29.00 -26.82 -49.11
N LYS A 47 -29.59 -27.34 -50.20
CA LYS A 47 -29.27 -27.05 -51.59
C LYS A 47 -29.89 -25.71 -51.99
N LYS A 48 -29.16 -24.85 -52.71
CA LYS A 48 -29.74 -24.12 -53.85
C LYS A 48 -28.71 -23.65 -54.87
N ARG A 49 -28.93 -24.21 -56.05
CA ARG A 49 -28.38 -24.05 -57.39
C ARG A 49 -28.55 -22.65 -57.99
N LEU A 50 -27.57 -22.22 -58.79
CA LEU A 50 -27.65 -21.46 -60.07
C LEU A 50 -26.19 -21.23 -60.54
N GLU A 51 -25.66 -22.07 -61.44
CA GLU A 51 -25.58 -21.90 -62.91
C GLU A 51 -24.76 -20.67 -63.37
N ASN A 52 -23.55 -20.92 -63.91
CA ASN A 52 -23.15 -20.51 -65.27
C ASN A 52 -21.78 -21.10 -65.70
N ILE A 53 -21.69 -21.38 -67.00
CA ILE A 53 -20.83 -22.30 -67.78
C ILE A 53 -19.83 -21.45 -68.63
N PRO A 54 -18.92 -21.98 -69.50
CA PRO A 54 -17.84 -23.00 -69.41
C PRO A 54 -16.43 -22.44 -69.79
N SER A 55 -15.35 -23.24 -69.69
CA SER A 55 -14.52 -23.69 -70.85
C SER A 55 -13.11 -24.22 -70.50
N ARG A 56 -12.85 -25.43 -71.01
CA ARG A 56 -11.63 -25.95 -71.67
C ARG A 56 -10.28 -26.10 -70.91
N GLU A 57 -9.92 -27.38 -70.82
CA GLU A 57 -8.68 -28.00 -71.33
C GLU A 57 -7.34 -27.85 -70.56
N SER A 58 -6.88 -29.01 -70.08
CA SER A 58 -5.56 -29.62 -70.36
C SER A 58 -4.39 -29.42 -69.40
N LEU A 59 -4.03 -30.57 -68.81
CA LEU A 59 -2.72 -31.24 -68.81
C LEU A 59 -1.50 -30.60 -68.11
N ALA A 60 -1.01 -31.40 -67.15
CA ALA A 60 0.37 -31.82 -66.95
C ALA A 60 1.36 -30.94 -66.17
N SER A 61 1.99 -31.64 -65.21
CA SER A 61 3.43 -31.68 -64.93
C SER A 61 3.99 -30.86 -63.77
N SER A 62 4.80 -31.60 -62.98
CA SER A 62 5.90 -31.19 -62.09
C SER A 62 5.54 -30.24 -60.94
N GLY A 63 5.74 -30.56 -59.67
CA GLY A 63 6.79 -31.37 -59.07
C GLY A 63 7.57 -30.48 -58.11
N PHE A 64 7.40 -30.67 -56.80
CA PHE A 64 8.45 -30.55 -55.78
C PHE A 64 7.88 -31.00 -54.42
N LEU A 65 8.53 -31.99 -53.82
CA LEU A 65 8.42 -32.33 -52.41
C LEU A 65 9.42 -31.43 -51.67
N GLU A 66 9.09 -30.94 -50.48
CA GLU A 66 9.99 -31.12 -49.34
C GLU A 66 9.31 -30.84 -48.00
N ASP A 67 9.84 -31.52 -47.00
CA ASP A 67 9.25 -31.98 -45.76
C ASP A 67 8.81 -30.92 -44.75
N LYS A 68 7.83 -31.33 -43.93
CA LYS A 68 7.62 -30.80 -42.58
C LYS A 68 8.82 -31.17 -41.70
N SER A 69 9.47 -30.16 -41.12
CA SER A 69 10.18 -30.32 -39.84
C SER A 69 9.40 -29.62 -38.75
N LEU A 70 9.12 -30.39 -37.71
CA LEU A 70 8.52 -30.00 -36.44
C LEU A 70 9.45 -29.07 -35.66
N SER A 71 8.80 -28.23 -34.86
CA SER A 71 9.21 -27.64 -33.58
C SER A 71 9.44 -26.13 -33.59
N ASP A 72 8.33 -25.39 -33.61
CA ASP A 72 8.23 -24.12 -32.89
C ASP A 72 6.97 -24.24 -32.03
N VAL A 73 7.10 -24.94 -30.90
CA VAL A 73 6.28 -24.61 -29.74
C VAL A 73 6.94 -23.33 -29.25
N GLU A 74 6.44 -22.19 -29.72
CA GLU A 74 6.62 -20.95 -29.00
C GLU A 74 6.00 -21.21 -27.62
N GLU A 75 6.84 -21.62 -26.67
CA GLU A 75 6.53 -21.42 -25.26
C GLU A 75 6.35 -19.91 -25.14
N GLU A 76 5.10 -19.45 -25.28
CA GLU A 76 4.69 -18.15 -24.80
C GLU A 76 5.06 -18.16 -23.31
N GLU A 77 6.24 -17.64 -22.99
CA GLU A 77 6.58 -17.24 -21.64
C GLU A 77 5.44 -16.29 -21.23
N GLU A 78 4.50 -16.79 -20.43
CA GLU A 78 3.45 -15.97 -19.83
C GLU A 78 4.16 -14.87 -19.03
N ASP A 79 4.30 -13.72 -19.69
CA ASP A 79 5.09 -12.61 -19.24
C ASP A 79 4.56 -12.17 -17.87
N VAL A 80 5.45 -11.99 -16.90
CA VAL A 80 5.22 -11.47 -15.53
C VAL A 80 4.84 -9.97 -15.59
N SER A 81 4.08 -9.59 -16.62
CA SER A 81 3.64 -8.26 -17.02
C SER A 81 2.23 -7.92 -16.55
N ASP A 82 1.53 -8.85 -15.90
CA ASP A 82 0.13 -8.62 -15.47
C ASP A 82 -0.03 -7.81 -14.18
N PHE A 83 1.05 -7.57 -13.42
CA PHE A 83 0.96 -6.74 -12.20
C PHE A 83 0.58 -5.27 -12.50
N TYR A 84 0.94 -4.76 -13.68
CA TYR A 84 0.51 -3.42 -14.14
C TYR A 84 -0.99 -3.36 -14.47
N LYS A 85 -1.63 -4.49 -14.71
CA LYS A 85 -3.08 -4.58 -14.96
C LYS A 85 -3.86 -4.82 -13.67
N TRP A 86 -3.24 -5.40 -12.65
CA TRP A 86 -3.93 -5.68 -11.39
C TRP A 86 -4.40 -4.39 -10.70
N PRO A 87 -5.66 -4.34 -10.23
CA PRO A 87 -6.18 -3.17 -9.52
C PRO A 87 -5.41 -2.94 -8.22
N LEU A 88 -5.21 -1.69 -7.86
CA LEU A 88 -4.60 -1.31 -6.59
C LEU A 88 -5.66 -1.45 -5.49
N THR A 89 -5.33 -2.10 -4.38
CA THR A 89 -6.27 -2.40 -3.29
C THR A 89 -5.93 -1.67 -2.01
N MET A 90 -6.86 -1.68 -1.05
CA MET A 90 -6.60 -1.15 0.30
C MET A 90 -5.47 -1.93 1.02
N GLU A 91 -5.41 -3.24 0.79
CA GLU A 91 -4.36 -4.12 1.33
C GLU A 91 -2.97 -3.66 0.85
N ASP A 92 -2.86 -3.27 -0.43
CA ASP A 92 -1.61 -2.73 -0.99
C ASP A 92 -1.17 -1.43 -0.31
N LEU A 93 -2.11 -0.49 -0.09
CA LEU A 93 -1.80 0.80 0.55
C LEU A 93 -1.29 0.62 1.98
N ILE A 94 -1.93 -0.28 2.74
CA ILE A 94 -1.52 -0.60 4.11
C ILE A 94 -0.19 -1.35 4.10
N SER A 95 0.01 -2.27 3.15
CA SER A 95 1.27 -3.00 2.98
C SER A 95 2.43 -2.07 2.68
N TYR A 96 2.27 -1.10 1.76
CA TYR A 96 3.30 -0.09 1.49
C TYR A 96 3.62 0.74 2.72
N SER A 97 2.59 1.16 3.46
CA SER A 97 2.73 1.91 4.70
C SER A 97 3.56 1.12 5.73
N PHE A 98 3.18 -0.13 5.98
CA PHE A 98 3.89 -1.04 6.89
C PHE A 98 5.36 -1.25 6.49
N GLN A 99 5.62 -1.53 5.21
CA GLN A 99 6.98 -1.74 4.70
C GLN A 99 7.86 -0.49 4.86
N VAL A 100 7.31 0.71 4.59
CA VAL A 100 8.06 1.95 4.83
C VAL A 100 8.29 2.18 6.32
N ALA A 101 7.30 1.92 7.19
CA ALA A 101 7.49 2.02 8.64
C ALA A 101 8.64 1.12 9.12
N ARG A 102 8.72 -0.13 8.64
CA ARG A 102 9.83 -1.05 8.95
C ARG A 102 11.17 -0.55 8.45
N GLY A 103 11.20 0.01 7.22
CA GLY A 103 12.42 0.62 6.69
C GLY A 103 12.89 1.80 7.54
N MET A 104 11.98 2.65 8.00
CA MET A 104 12.29 3.80 8.86
C MET A 104 12.64 3.39 10.30
N GLU A 105 12.03 2.34 10.84
CA GLU A 105 12.44 1.72 12.11
C GLU A 105 13.90 1.28 12.02
N PHE A 106 14.27 0.58 10.94
CA PHE A 106 15.65 0.19 10.70
C PHE A 106 16.57 1.42 10.63
N LEU A 107 16.25 2.45 9.85
CA LEU A 107 17.06 3.67 9.76
C LEU A 107 17.23 4.36 11.11
N SER A 108 16.15 4.43 11.90
CA SER A 108 16.18 4.97 13.27
C SER A 108 17.12 4.16 14.17
N SER A 109 17.08 2.82 14.09
CA SER A 109 18.01 1.95 14.84
C SER A 109 19.48 2.19 14.46
N GLN A 110 19.71 2.57 13.20
CA GLN A 110 21.03 2.95 12.68
C GLN A 110 21.35 4.44 12.92
N LYS A 111 20.54 5.15 13.71
CA LYS A 111 20.73 6.57 14.06
C LYS A 111 20.80 7.48 12.83
N CYS A 112 20.16 7.07 11.75
CA CYS A 112 20.09 7.76 10.47
C CYS A 112 18.77 8.52 10.35
N ILE A 113 18.83 9.83 10.17
CA ILE A 113 17.66 10.68 9.90
C ILE A 113 17.57 10.92 8.40
N HIS A 114 16.42 10.63 7.80
CA HIS A 114 16.19 10.73 6.36
C HIS A 114 16.05 12.17 5.87
N ARG A 115 15.23 12.99 6.54
CA ARG A 115 15.03 14.44 6.28
C ARG A 115 14.33 14.81 4.95
N ASP A 116 13.95 13.82 4.15
CA ASP A 116 13.19 14.00 2.91
C ASP A 116 12.30 12.79 2.61
N LEU A 117 11.65 12.25 3.65
CA LEU A 117 10.75 11.12 3.49
C LEU A 117 9.46 11.57 2.81
N ALA A 118 9.19 11.04 1.61
CA ALA A 118 8.04 11.38 0.78
C ALA A 118 7.80 10.29 -0.27
N ALA A 119 6.59 10.22 -0.85
CA ALA A 119 6.25 9.14 -1.80
C ALA A 119 7.14 9.13 -3.06
N ARG A 120 7.70 10.28 -3.45
CA ARG A 120 8.69 10.39 -4.54
C ARG A 120 10.01 9.68 -4.24
N ASN A 121 10.33 9.48 -2.96
CA ASN A 121 11.57 8.87 -2.46
C ASN A 121 11.32 7.44 -1.94
N ILE A 122 10.18 6.86 -2.29
CA ILE A 122 9.89 5.44 -2.11
C ILE A 122 9.85 4.80 -3.49
N LEU A 123 10.64 3.78 -3.73
CA LEU A 123 10.65 3.02 -4.98
C LEU A 123 9.85 1.74 -4.82
N LEU A 124 9.15 1.32 -5.88
CA LEU A 124 8.42 0.06 -5.92
C LEU A 124 9.14 -0.93 -6.84
N SER A 125 9.61 -2.02 -6.24
CA SER A 125 10.25 -3.16 -6.92
C SER A 125 9.23 -4.23 -7.28
N ASP A 126 9.70 -5.33 -7.87
CA ASP A 126 8.88 -6.51 -8.13
C ASP A 126 8.32 -7.10 -6.82
N ASN A 127 7.26 -7.92 -6.97
CA ASN A 127 6.57 -8.58 -5.86
C ASN A 127 6.02 -7.64 -4.78
N ASN A 128 5.59 -6.44 -5.19
CA ASN A 128 4.93 -5.46 -4.31
C ASN A 128 5.82 -4.95 -3.15
N VAL A 129 7.15 -4.95 -3.36
CA VAL A 129 8.13 -4.53 -2.34
C VAL A 129 8.51 -3.07 -2.52
N VAL A 130 8.33 -2.26 -1.47
CA VAL A 130 8.77 -0.85 -1.47
C VAL A 130 10.10 -0.65 -0.78
N LYS A 131 10.90 0.30 -1.28
CA LYS A 131 12.24 0.61 -0.78
C LYS A 131 12.42 2.10 -0.61
N ILE A 132 12.93 2.50 0.54
CA ILE A 132 13.24 3.90 0.86
C ILE A 132 14.52 4.30 0.13
N CYS A 133 14.50 5.41 -0.60
CA CYS A 133 15.63 5.92 -1.39
C CYS A 133 15.92 7.41 -1.12
N ASP A 134 16.89 7.94 -1.86
CA ASP A 134 17.34 9.34 -1.81
C ASP A 134 17.77 9.84 -0.41
N PHE A 135 18.93 9.35 0.00
CA PHE A 135 19.63 9.79 1.21
C PHE A 135 20.44 11.10 0.98
N GLY A 136 20.16 11.87 -0.08
CA GLY A 136 20.91 13.09 -0.42
C GLY A 136 20.84 14.18 0.65
N LEU A 137 19.84 14.10 1.53
CA LEU A 137 19.69 14.95 2.71
C LEU A 137 19.93 14.22 4.04
N ALA A 138 20.10 12.90 4.02
CA ALA A 138 20.17 12.07 5.21
C ALA A 138 21.46 12.30 6.01
N ARG A 139 21.39 12.10 7.32
CA ARG A 139 22.50 12.38 8.23
C ARG A 139 22.61 11.35 9.36
N ASP A 140 23.85 11.03 9.70
CA ASP A 140 24.21 10.34 10.95
C ASP A 140 24.24 11.37 12.08
N THR A 141 23.42 11.15 13.10
CA THR A 141 23.25 12.05 14.25
C THR A 141 24.53 12.23 15.08
N TYR A 142 25.47 11.29 15.03
CA TYR A 142 26.67 11.30 15.88
C TYR A 142 27.91 11.88 15.19
N LYS A 143 27.95 11.90 13.86
CA LYS A 143 29.17 12.29 13.12
C LYS A 143 29.25 13.76 12.77
N ASN A 144 28.12 14.47 12.66
CA ASN A 144 28.10 15.86 12.17
C ASN A 144 26.94 16.70 12.77
N PRO A 145 26.98 17.05 14.05
CA PRO A 145 25.98 17.94 14.65
C PRO A 145 25.98 19.36 14.04
N ASP A 146 27.15 19.86 13.60
CA ASP A 146 27.33 21.28 13.20
C ASP A 146 27.37 21.54 11.68
N TYR A 147 27.09 20.54 10.84
CA TYR A 147 27.20 20.71 9.39
C TYR A 147 26.03 21.51 8.80
N VAL A 148 26.18 22.83 8.65
CA VAL A 148 25.25 23.67 7.89
C VAL A 148 25.52 23.46 6.40
N ARG A 149 24.53 22.94 5.64
CA ARG A 149 24.67 22.82 4.19
C ARG A 149 24.79 24.23 3.61
N LYS A 150 25.91 24.55 2.98
CA LYS A 150 26.06 25.73 2.12
C LYS A 150 25.32 25.48 0.81
N GLY A 151 24.25 26.20 0.52
CA GLY A 151 23.60 26.23 -0.80
C GLY A 151 22.07 26.34 -0.79
N ASP A 152 21.53 26.85 -1.89
CA ASP A 152 20.12 27.13 -2.20
C ASP A 152 19.31 25.86 -2.55
N ALA A 153 19.50 24.79 -1.78
CA ALA A 153 18.76 23.55 -1.99
C ALA A 153 17.31 23.75 -1.55
N ARG A 154 16.37 23.63 -2.51
CA ARG A 154 14.92 23.68 -2.25
C ARG A 154 14.54 22.66 -1.18
N LEU A 155 14.03 23.13 -0.04
CA LEU A 155 13.59 22.29 1.07
C LEU A 155 12.19 21.70 0.79
N PRO A 156 11.90 20.47 1.23
CA PRO A 156 10.60 19.82 1.05
C PRO A 156 9.57 20.30 2.09
N LEU A 157 9.29 21.61 2.13
CA LEU A 157 8.56 22.28 3.22
C LEU A 157 7.21 21.64 3.58
N LYS A 158 6.49 21.06 2.61
CA LYS A 158 5.20 20.37 2.84
C LYS A 158 5.32 19.08 3.65
N TRP A 159 6.50 18.46 3.71
CA TRP A 159 6.77 17.23 4.45
C TRP A 159 7.51 17.49 5.76
N MET A 160 8.00 18.71 5.99
CA MET A 160 8.84 19.01 7.14
C MET A 160 8.01 19.23 8.41
N ALA A 161 8.55 18.74 9.53
CA ALA A 161 7.99 19.02 10.84
C ALA A 161 8.16 20.50 11.23
N PRO A 162 7.28 21.06 12.09
CA PRO A 162 7.37 22.45 12.53
C PRO A 162 8.75 22.81 13.08
N GLU A 163 9.32 21.98 13.96
CA GLU A 163 10.65 22.20 14.55
C GLU A 163 11.78 22.16 13.50
N SER A 164 11.61 21.41 12.41
CA SER A 164 12.56 21.38 11.30
C SER A 164 12.47 22.63 10.43
N ILE A 165 11.28 23.21 10.28
CA ILE A 165 11.05 24.44 9.51
C ILE A 165 11.58 25.65 10.28
N PHE A 166 11.18 25.80 11.55
CA PHE A 166 11.44 27.02 12.32
C PHE A 166 12.79 27.00 13.02
N ASP A 167 13.16 25.87 13.61
CA ASP A 167 14.33 25.76 14.49
C ASP A 167 15.48 24.96 13.87
N LYS A 168 15.26 24.44 12.65
CA LYS A 168 16.21 23.57 11.92
C LYS A 168 16.59 22.33 12.73
N VAL A 169 15.69 21.85 13.58
CA VAL A 169 15.88 20.63 14.37
C VAL A 169 15.43 19.43 13.53
N TYR A 170 16.31 18.44 13.39
CA TYR A 170 16.03 17.20 12.67
C TYR A 170 16.28 16.03 13.61
N SER A 171 15.33 15.11 13.66
CA SER A 171 15.35 13.93 14.53
C SER A 171 14.56 12.78 13.89
N THR A 172 14.61 11.58 14.47
CA THR A 172 13.69 10.50 14.11
C THR A 172 12.22 10.97 14.20
N LYS A 173 11.88 11.80 15.20
CA LYS A 173 10.51 12.32 15.39
C LYS A 173 10.11 13.33 14.31
N SER A 174 11.05 14.06 13.71
CA SER A 174 10.74 14.85 12.52
C SER A 174 10.50 13.99 11.28
N ASP A 175 11.18 12.83 11.16
CA ASP A 175 10.88 11.86 10.09
C ASP A 175 9.51 11.18 10.30
N VAL A 176 9.08 10.96 11.56
CA VAL A 176 7.72 10.47 11.87
C VAL A 176 6.65 11.46 11.37
N TRP A 177 6.88 12.76 11.50
CA TRP A 177 5.99 13.75 10.91
C TRP A 177 5.91 13.61 9.38
N SER A 178 7.08 13.51 8.71
CA SER A 178 7.15 13.30 7.27
C SER A 178 6.47 11.99 6.85
N TYR A 179 6.56 10.95 7.68
CA TYR A 179 5.86 9.68 7.49
C TYR A 179 4.33 9.86 7.52
N GLY A 180 3.79 10.69 8.43
CA GLY A 180 2.37 11.04 8.41
C GLY A 180 1.94 11.72 7.10
N VAL A 181 2.78 12.59 6.53
CA VAL A 181 2.54 13.21 5.21
C VAL A 181 2.64 12.18 4.09
N LEU A 182 3.59 11.24 4.16
CA LEU A 182 3.69 10.12 3.23
C LEU A 182 2.44 9.23 3.27
N LEU A 183 1.92 8.91 4.45
CA LEU A 183 0.65 8.19 4.58
C LEU A 183 -0.47 8.96 3.86
N TRP A 184 -0.55 10.27 4.07
CA TRP A 184 -1.53 11.11 3.37
C TRP A 184 -1.38 11.01 1.84
N GLU A 185 -0.15 11.01 1.32
CA GLU A 185 0.11 10.76 -0.11
C GLU A 185 -0.37 9.37 -0.54
N ILE A 186 -0.09 8.32 0.23
CA ILE A 186 -0.48 6.94 -0.08
C ILE A 186 -2.01 6.82 -0.18
N PHE A 187 -2.72 7.27 0.84
CA PHE A 187 -4.19 7.13 0.94
C PHE A 187 -4.96 8.20 0.15
N SER A 188 -4.28 9.15 -0.49
CA SER A 188 -4.84 10.03 -1.53
C SER A 188 -4.46 9.60 -2.95
N LEU A 189 -3.90 8.39 -3.08
CA LEU A 189 -3.40 7.83 -4.34
C LEU A 189 -2.43 8.79 -5.05
N GLY A 190 -1.47 9.31 -4.29
CA GLY A 190 -0.40 10.19 -4.78
C GLY A 190 -0.82 11.65 -4.98
N ALA A 191 -1.86 12.16 -4.32
CA ALA A 191 -2.17 13.58 -4.42
C ALA A 191 -1.05 14.44 -3.81
N SER A 192 -0.91 15.68 -4.26
CA SER A 192 0.04 16.61 -3.62
C SER A 192 -0.48 16.96 -2.24
N PRO A 193 0.32 16.84 -1.17
CA PRO A 193 -0.04 17.38 0.14
C PRO A 193 -0.37 18.86 0.05
N TYR A 194 -1.34 19.31 0.84
CA TYR A 194 -1.81 20.69 0.88
C TYR A 194 -2.11 21.24 -0.54
N LEU A 195 -2.82 20.46 -1.36
CA LEU A 195 -3.21 20.88 -2.71
C LEU A 195 -4.03 22.18 -2.64
N GLY A 196 -3.77 23.14 -3.52
CA GLY A 196 -4.47 24.44 -3.54
C GLY A 196 -4.01 25.44 -2.47
N ILE A 197 -3.18 25.02 -1.50
CA ILE A 197 -2.66 25.90 -0.44
C ILE A 197 -1.28 26.42 -0.82
N GLN A 198 -1.10 27.74 -0.71
CA GLN A 198 0.20 28.39 -0.85
C GLN A 198 1.04 28.16 0.40
N ILE A 199 2.33 27.87 0.21
CA ILE A 199 3.28 27.64 1.30
C ILE A 199 3.93 28.98 1.66
N ASP A 200 3.20 29.77 2.44
CA ASP A 200 3.56 31.11 2.87
C ASP A 200 3.50 31.26 4.41
N GLU A 201 3.64 32.49 4.91
CA GLU A 201 3.57 32.78 6.35
C GLU A 201 2.23 32.37 6.98
N VAL A 202 1.13 32.46 6.23
CA VAL A 202 -0.20 32.07 6.72
C VAL A 202 -0.26 30.55 6.90
N PHE A 203 0.27 29.77 5.97
CA PHE A 203 0.41 28.32 6.11
C PHE A 203 1.21 27.96 7.37
N PHE A 204 2.37 28.60 7.57
CA PHE A 204 3.23 28.34 8.72
C PHE A 204 2.57 28.69 10.06
N ARG A 205 1.80 29.78 10.11
CA ARG A 205 1.02 30.16 11.30
C ARG A 205 -0.04 29.11 11.62
N LYS A 206 -0.85 28.70 10.64
CA LYS A 206 -1.87 27.66 10.81
C LYS A 206 -1.27 26.34 11.29
N LEU A 207 -0.09 25.98 10.77
CA LEU A 207 0.60 24.77 11.18
C LEU A 207 0.99 24.80 12.66
N LYS A 208 1.51 25.95 13.14
CA LYS A 208 1.83 26.17 14.56
C LYS A 208 0.59 26.16 15.45
N GLU A 209 -0.54 26.66 14.96
CA GLU A 209 -1.84 26.65 15.67
C GLU A 209 -2.45 25.26 15.80
N GLY A 210 -1.82 24.23 15.22
CA GLY A 210 -2.30 22.85 15.33
C GLY A 210 -3.20 22.41 14.17
N ILE A 211 -3.41 23.25 13.15
CA ILE A 211 -4.19 22.87 11.97
C ILE A 211 -3.46 21.78 11.19
N ARG A 212 -4.18 20.74 10.78
CA ARG A 212 -3.68 19.58 10.02
C ARG A 212 -4.48 19.38 8.74
N MET A 213 -3.93 18.57 7.83
CA MET A 213 -4.67 18.15 6.63
C MET A 213 -5.88 17.31 7.04
N LYS A 214 -6.96 17.42 6.27
CA LYS A 214 -8.09 16.50 6.38
C LYS A 214 -7.69 15.08 5.99
N ALA A 215 -8.50 14.11 6.41
CA ALA A 215 -8.39 12.74 5.92
C ALA A 215 -8.43 12.71 4.38
N PRO A 216 -7.51 11.97 3.73
CA PRO A 216 -7.61 11.74 2.29
C PRO A 216 -8.74 10.76 1.97
N ASP A 217 -9.21 10.76 0.73
CA ASP A 217 -10.46 10.11 0.30
C ASP A 217 -10.56 8.62 0.67
N TYR A 218 -9.43 7.91 0.68
CA TYR A 218 -9.40 6.46 0.91
C TYR A 218 -8.85 6.06 2.28
N ALA A 219 -8.57 7.02 3.18
CA ALA A 219 -8.15 6.69 4.54
C ALA A 219 -9.33 6.21 5.39
N THR A 220 -9.17 5.07 6.06
CA THR A 220 -10.07 4.67 7.13
C THR A 220 -9.86 5.57 8.37
N PRO A 221 -10.83 5.62 9.31
CA PRO A 221 -10.66 6.35 10.56
C PRO A 221 -9.39 5.97 11.33
N GLU A 222 -9.04 4.69 11.34
CA GLU A 222 -7.85 4.16 12.00
C GLU A 222 -6.57 4.69 11.34
N ILE A 223 -6.49 4.64 10.01
CA ILE A 223 -5.37 5.18 9.25
C ILE A 223 -5.22 6.68 9.47
N TYR A 224 -6.33 7.43 9.45
CA TYR A 224 -6.29 8.86 9.69
C TYR A 224 -5.88 9.20 11.13
N HIS A 225 -6.26 8.38 12.11
CA HIS A 225 -5.80 8.54 13.48
C HIS A 225 -4.28 8.37 13.60
N ILE A 226 -3.69 7.42 12.86
CA ILE A 226 -2.22 7.26 12.77
C ILE A 226 -1.58 8.51 12.15
N MET A 227 -2.17 9.10 11.12
CA MET A 227 -1.66 10.36 10.54
C MET A 227 -1.67 11.49 11.57
N LEU A 228 -2.76 11.63 12.33
CA LEU A 228 -2.89 12.65 13.38
C LEU A 228 -1.89 12.44 14.52
N SER A 229 -1.62 11.20 14.93
CA SER A 229 -0.60 10.90 15.95
C SER A 229 0.81 11.22 15.45
N CYS A 230 1.09 11.02 14.16
CA CYS A 230 2.36 11.45 13.55
C CYS A 230 2.52 12.98 13.52
N TRP A 231 1.42 13.73 13.52
CA TRP A 231 1.42 15.20 13.44
C TRP A 231 1.20 15.91 14.77
N GLN A 232 1.49 15.26 15.90
CA GLN A 232 1.50 15.93 17.19
C GLN A 232 2.49 17.11 17.19
N GLY A 233 2.07 18.21 17.82
CA GLY A 233 2.87 19.44 17.91
C GLY A 233 4.17 19.21 18.65
N ASP A 234 4.10 18.57 19.82
CA ASP A 234 5.27 18.10 20.55
C ASP A 234 5.85 16.84 19.87
N PRO A 235 7.14 16.84 19.45
CA PRO A 235 7.78 15.66 18.89
C PRO A 235 7.77 14.43 19.81
N ASN A 236 7.71 14.60 21.13
CA ASN A 236 7.73 13.49 22.09
C ASN A 236 6.39 12.74 22.15
N GLU A 237 5.30 13.40 21.80
CA GLU A 237 3.94 12.82 21.74
C GLU A 237 3.70 12.05 20.43
N ARG A 238 4.61 12.16 19.45
CA ARG A 238 4.55 11.37 18.21
C ARG A 238 4.98 9.93 18.50
N PRO A 239 4.40 8.91 17.84
CA PRO A 239 4.83 7.53 18.02
C PRO A 239 6.27 7.31 17.55
N TRP A 240 6.89 6.22 17.97
CA TRP A 240 8.10 5.67 17.39
C TRP A 240 7.74 4.82 16.17
N PHE A 241 8.71 4.63 15.26
CA PHE A 241 8.49 3.76 14.10
C PHE A 241 8.18 2.31 14.50
N SER A 242 8.70 1.81 15.62
CA SER A 242 8.35 0.48 16.14
C SER A 242 6.87 0.37 16.47
N GLU A 243 6.28 1.38 17.13
CA GLU A 243 4.84 1.41 17.43
C GLU A 243 4.01 1.49 16.15
N LEU A 244 4.47 2.26 15.15
CA LEU A 244 3.81 2.33 13.84
C LEU A 244 3.85 0.99 13.09
N VAL A 245 4.96 0.24 13.20
CA VAL A 245 5.10 -1.10 12.63
C VAL A 245 4.11 -2.07 13.28
N GLU A 246 3.99 -2.06 14.60
CA GLU A 246 3.03 -2.89 15.33
C GLU A 246 1.59 -2.58 14.90
N ILE A 247 1.18 -1.30 14.96
CA ILE A 247 -0.18 -0.87 14.60
C ILE A 247 -0.54 -1.27 13.16
N LEU A 248 0.35 -1.04 12.20
CA LEU A 248 0.10 -1.37 10.79
C LEU A 248 0.16 -2.88 10.53
N GLY A 249 0.99 -3.61 11.28
CA GLY A 249 1.02 -5.07 11.23
C GLY A 249 -0.28 -5.70 11.70
N ASP A 250 -0.84 -5.20 12.80
CA ASP A 250 -2.13 -5.64 13.33
C ASP A 250 -3.27 -5.37 12.33
N LEU A 251 -3.26 -4.20 11.67
CA LEU A 251 -4.23 -3.87 10.62
C LEU A 251 -4.15 -4.83 9.43
N LEU A 252 -2.94 -5.17 8.96
CA LEU A 252 -2.75 -6.15 7.90
C LEU A 252 -3.26 -7.53 8.31
N GLN A 253 -2.96 -7.97 9.54
CA GLN A 253 -3.41 -9.26 10.04
C GLN A 253 -4.94 -9.32 10.13
N ALA A 254 -5.58 -8.24 10.57
CA ALA A 254 -7.03 -8.14 10.64
C ALA A 254 -7.69 -8.27 9.25
N ILE A 255 -7.08 -7.70 8.20
CA ILE A 255 -7.57 -7.82 6.81
C ILE A 255 -7.50 -9.29 6.34
N VAL A 256 -6.36 -9.96 6.56
CA VAL A 256 -6.19 -11.38 6.20
C VAL A 256 -7.20 -12.26 6.94
N GLN A 257 -7.47 -11.98 8.22
CA GLN A 257 -8.45 -12.74 9.01
C GLN A 257 -9.90 -12.49 8.57
N GLN A 258 -10.24 -11.30 8.08
CA GLN A 258 -11.58 -11.02 7.56
C GLN A 258 -11.83 -11.75 6.23
N ASP A 259 -10.83 -11.81 5.34
CA ASP A 259 -10.86 -12.61 4.12
C ASP A 259 -10.86 -14.13 4.40
N GLY A 260 -10.31 -14.55 5.55
CA GLY A 260 -10.28 -15.94 6.01
C GLY A 260 -11.56 -16.44 6.70
N LYS A 261 -12.62 -15.63 6.84
CA LYS A 261 -13.87 -16.04 7.52
C LYS A 261 -14.72 -17.05 6.75
N ASP A 262 -14.35 -17.40 5.53
CA ASP A 262 -14.91 -18.55 4.79
C ASP A 262 -14.19 -19.87 5.10
N TYR A 263 -13.17 -19.86 5.96
CA TYR A 263 -12.50 -21.08 6.40
C TYR A 263 -13.18 -21.63 7.66
N ILE A 264 -13.92 -22.73 7.50
CA ILE A 264 -14.36 -23.55 8.65
C ILE A 264 -13.09 -24.12 9.31
N PRO A 265 -12.81 -23.84 10.59
CA PRO A 265 -11.71 -24.48 11.29
C PRO A 265 -11.90 -26.00 11.26
N LEU A 266 -10.96 -26.73 10.68
CA LEU A 266 -11.00 -28.19 10.54
C LEU A 266 -10.80 -28.95 11.87
N ASN A 267 -10.95 -28.26 13.01
CA ASN A 267 -10.87 -28.83 14.35
C ASN A 267 -12.22 -28.97 15.07
N THR A 268 -13.35 -28.67 14.42
CA THR A 268 -14.68 -28.75 15.08
C THR A 268 -15.45 -30.06 14.79
N LEU A 269 -14.82 -31.07 14.16
CA LEU A 269 -15.48 -32.36 13.85
C LEU A 269 -14.74 -33.58 14.43
N VAL A 270 -14.30 -33.50 15.68
CA VAL A 270 -14.04 -34.70 16.46
C VAL A 270 -14.95 -34.68 17.70
N PRO A 271 -16.03 -35.48 17.74
CA PRO A 271 -16.68 -35.78 18.99
C PRO A 271 -15.81 -36.78 19.73
N GLU A 272 -15.02 -36.32 20.70
CA GLU A 272 -14.52 -37.20 21.76
C GLU A 272 -15.59 -37.28 22.84
N ASP A 273 -16.25 -38.42 22.86
CA ASP A 273 -17.26 -38.78 23.85
C ASP A 273 -16.61 -39.53 25.02
N THR A 274 -17.12 -39.21 26.21
CA THR A 274 -17.07 -39.96 27.49
C THR A 274 -15.76 -40.08 28.29
N GLY A 275 -15.82 -39.60 29.54
CA GLY A 275 -14.86 -39.92 30.59
C GLY A 275 -15.04 -39.07 31.86
N SER A 276 -16.13 -39.31 32.58
CA SER A 276 -16.43 -38.74 33.90
C SER A 276 -15.35 -39.04 34.94
N ASP A 277 -15.00 -38.06 35.80
CA ASP A 277 -15.05 -38.26 37.26
C ASP A 277 -14.97 -36.93 38.04
N ASN A 278 -15.86 -36.85 39.04
CA ASN A 278 -16.07 -35.74 39.98
C ASN A 278 -14.95 -35.64 41.03
N CYS A 279 -14.57 -34.42 41.42
CA CYS A 279 -14.61 -33.98 42.83
C CYS A 279 -14.17 -32.52 43.02
N SER A 280 -15.09 -31.70 43.54
CA SER A 280 -14.80 -30.53 44.37
C SER A 280 -15.16 -30.91 45.82
N PRO A 281 -14.66 -30.23 46.89
CA PRO A 281 -15.20 -28.90 47.22
C PRO A 281 -14.30 -27.92 48.01
N SER A 282 -14.76 -26.66 48.02
CA SER A 282 -14.64 -25.62 49.09
C SER A 282 -13.30 -24.88 49.22
N SER A 283 -13.22 -23.57 49.52
CA SER A 283 -14.18 -22.58 50.04
C SER A 283 -13.58 -21.15 49.92
N SER A 284 -14.47 -20.13 49.94
CA SER A 284 -14.32 -18.76 50.50
C SER A 284 -13.18 -17.85 49.96
N ASP A 285 -13.40 -16.60 49.53
CA ASP A 285 -14.01 -15.51 50.29
C ASP A 285 -14.39 -14.26 49.44
N LEU A 286 -15.24 -13.42 50.04
CA LEU A 286 -15.88 -12.19 49.58
C LEU A 286 -14.92 -11.00 49.32
N HIS A 287 -15.27 -10.08 48.40
CA HIS A 287 -15.67 -8.69 48.75
C HIS A 287 -16.21 -7.84 47.58
N GLU A 288 -17.09 -6.92 47.97
CA GLU A 288 -17.97 -6.02 47.23
C GLU A 288 -17.35 -4.84 46.44
N ARG A 289 -18.05 -4.48 45.36
CA ARG A 289 -18.52 -3.16 44.88
C ARG A 289 -17.59 -1.93 44.94
N LYS A 290 -17.52 -1.22 43.80
CA LYS A 290 -18.20 0.09 43.59
C LYS A 290 -18.12 0.60 42.14
N ASN A 291 -19.26 1.05 41.63
CA ASN A 291 -19.42 1.93 40.47
C ASN A 291 -18.79 3.31 40.72
N SER A 292 -18.24 3.96 39.69
CA SER A 292 -18.72 5.29 39.28
C SER A 292 -18.21 5.67 37.90
N SER A 293 -19.16 6.05 37.05
CA SER A 293 -19.06 6.88 35.86
C SER A 293 -18.36 8.22 36.10
N VAL A 294 -17.59 8.70 35.12
CA VAL A 294 -17.51 10.14 34.77
C VAL A 294 -17.42 10.28 33.25
N SER A 295 -18.28 11.17 32.76
CA SER A 295 -18.55 11.57 31.38
C SER A 295 -17.62 12.68 30.86
N ALA A 296 -17.46 12.69 29.53
CA ALA A 296 -17.44 13.84 28.63
C ALA A 296 -16.35 14.93 28.75
N LEU A 297 -15.52 15.03 27.70
CA LEU A 297 -14.94 16.27 27.17
C LEU A 297 -14.85 16.11 25.63
N THR A 298 -15.82 16.63 24.87
CA THR A 298 -15.92 17.96 24.23
C THR A 298 -15.27 18.05 22.85
N ASN A 299 -16.15 18.32 21.89
CA ASN A 299 -15.92 18.66 20.49
C ASN A 299 -14.89 19.78 20.31
N ALA A 300 -13.93 19.56 19.41
CA ALA A 300 -13.22 20.62 18.72
C ALA A 300 -13.61 20.57 17.23
N SER A 301 -14.35 21.59 16.80
CA SER A 301 -14.73 21.83 15.42
C SER A 301 -13.48 21.96 14.55
N ALA A 302 -13.36 21.11 13.54
CA ALA A 302 -12.36 21.24 12.50
C ALA A 302 -12.80 22.36 11.53
N GLU A 303 -12.15 23.51 11.58
CA GLU A 303 -12.21 24.47 10.49
C GLU A 303 -11.43 23.92 9.29
N ILE A 304 -12.15 23.85 8.19
CA ILE A 304 -11.82 23.18 6.96
C ILE A 304 -10.96 24.10 6.08
N LEU A 305 -9.74 23.68 5.75
CA LEU A 305 -9.10 24.12 4.52
C LEU A 305 -9.76 23.36 3.36
N GLY A 306 -10.34 24.13 2.42
CA GLY A 306 -10.95 23.63 1.19
C GLY A 306 -9.94 23.11 0.19
#